data_AF-A0A382HHT8-F1
#
_entry.id   AF-A0A382HHT8-F1
#
_cell.length_a   1.000
_cell.length_b   1.000
_cell.length_c   1.000
_cell.angle_alpha   90.00
_cell.angle_beta   90.00
_cell.angle_gamma   90.00
#
_symmetry.space_group_name_H-M   'P 1'
#
loop_
_entity.id
_entity.type
_entity.pdbx_description
1 polymer ?
#
loop_
_entity_poly.entity_id
_entity_poly.type
_entity_poly.pdbx_seq_one_letter_code
_entity_poly.pdbx_strand_id
1 'polypeptide(L)'
;QRLYPNLYLNIVTTVTPDNALVMPGFISDVLEELNPNALSINLFRYHSLNHPPIPAEVIDAYEESTQKYSDYLTRGDLDHYGFFGKKVLAVKEIIQKELILEVARNDTFVTPCTAGSLSYVINEDGSVAACEILEPEQNLGQLSGTQRSGAPLGGQKFEGGSVAVALDTKPLTGNGSDLNDEVSFRSLVRSEQAKELRSWIRDTECRCTYECAMSTNTLFSWPLARSTYFRVLRNLVTR
;
A
#
# COMPACT_ATOMS: atom_id res chain seq x y z
N GLN A 1 11.09 -18.92 -15.64
CA GLN A 1 10.59 -18.17 -16.82
C GLN A 1 10.94 -18.77 -18.19
N ARG A 2 11.92 -19.70 -18.30
CA ARG A 2 12.29 -20.37 -19.57
C ARG A 2 11.13 -21.10 -20.29
N LEU A 3 10.15 -21.60 -19.55
CA LEU A 3 8.98 -22.30 -20.10
C LEU A 3 7.82 -21.36 -20.49
N TYR A 4 7.74 -20.17 -19.88
CA TYR A 4 6.67 -19.20 -20.10
C TYR A 4 7.28 -17.81 -20.30
N PRO A 5 7.65 -17.43 -21.53
CA PRO A 5 8.40 -16.20 -21.81
C PRO A 5 7.62 -14.91 -21.48
N ASN A 6 6.30 -14.99 -21.32
CA ASN A 6 5.42 -13.86 -20.99
C ASN A 6 4.91 -13.90 -19.53
N LEU A 7 5.43 -14.81 -18.69
CA LEU A 7 5.02 -14.90 -17.29
C LEU A 7 5.90 -13.99 -16.43
N TYR A 8 5.26 -13.01 -15.78
CA TYR A 8 5.90 -12.15 -14.79
C TYR A 8 5.61 -12.69 -13.37
N LEU A 9 6.63 -13.24 -12.73
CA LEU A 9 6.60 -13.74 -11.35
C LEU A 9 7.00 -12.62 -10.38
N ASN A 10 6.04 -12.18 -9.57
CA ASN A 10 6.30 -11.32 -8.42
C ASN A 10 6.08 -12.12 -7.14
N ILE A 11 7.02 -12.05 -6.21
CA ILE A 11 6.92 -12.69 -4.89
C ILE A 11 6.77 -11.60 -3.85
N VAL A 12 5.77 -11.76 -2.98
CA VAL A 12 5.54 -10.87 -1.84
C VAL A 12 5.64 -11.69 -0.56
N THR A 13 6.52 -11.28 0.35
CA THR A 13 6.69 -11.91 1.66
C THR A 13 6.59 -10.87 2.78
N THR A 14 6.43 -11.33 4.02
CA THR A 14 6.37 -10.48 5.21
C THR A 14 7.27 -11.05 6.31
N VAL A 15 8.12 -10.19 6.87
CA VAL A 15 8.95 -10.52 8.03
C VAL A 15 8.12 -10.33 9.28
N THR A 16 7.95 -11.40 10.04
CA THR A 16 7.06 -11.53 11.20
C THR A 16 7.82 -12.11 12.39
N PRO A 17 7.30 -12.01 13.62
CA PRO A 17 7.91 -12.68 14.78
C PRO A 17 8.18 -14.17 14.54
N ASP A 18 7.26 -14.87 13.86
CA ASP A 18 7.33 -16.32 13.68
C ASP A 18 8.40 -16.76 12.67
N ASN A 19 8.82 -15.87 11.75
CA ASN A 19 9.75 -16.21 10.68
C ASN A 19 11.03 -15.35 10.65
N ALA A 20 11.19 -14.40 11.59
CA ALA A 20 12.31 -13.47 11.64
C ALA A 20 13.67 -14.18 11.57
N LEU A 21 13.83 -15.29 12.31
CA LEU A 21 15.08 -16.05 12.38
C LEU A 21 15.51 -16.65 11.03
N VAL A 22 14.57 -17.02 10.17
CA VAL A 22 14.85 -17.74 8.92
C VAL A 22 14.72 -16.87 7.68
N MET A 23 14.10 -15.69 7.82
CA MET A 23 13.77 -14.83 6.68
C MET A 23 14.99 -14.43 5.84
N PRO A 24 16.14 -14.01 6.40
CA PRO A 24 17.29 -13.64 5.58
C PRO A 24 17.78 -14.79 4.67
N GLY A 25 17.77 -16.02 5.18
CA GLY A 25 18.10 -17.22 4.41
C GLY A 25 17.06 -17.51 3.33
N PHE A 26 15.77 -17.43 3.67
CA PHE A 26 14.68 -17.60 2.71
C PHE A 26 14.75 -16.59 1.55
N ILE A 27 15.12 -15.33 1.80
CA ILE A 27 15.31 -14.34 0.73
C ILE A 27 16.44 -14.75 -0.21
N SER A 28 17.56 -15.24 0.31
CA SER A 28 18.65 -15.78 -0.51
C SER A 28 18.16 -16.95 -1.39
N ASP A 29 17.47 -17.93 -0.81
CA ASP A 29 16.96 -19.09 -1.54
C ASP A 29 15.98 -18.67 -2.65
N VAL A 30 15.07 -17.73 -2.37
CA VAL A 30 14.12 -17.22 -3.37
C VAL A 30 14.84 -16.54 -4.55
N LEU A 31 15.86 -15.73 -4.27
CA LEU A 31 16.59 -15.02 -5.31
C LEU A 31 17.43 -15.98 -6.16
N GLU A 32 18.09 -16.95 -5.54
CA GLU A 32 19.00 -17.89 -6.21
C GLU A 32 18.24 -19.00 -6.96
N GLU A 33 17.18 -19.56 -6.38
CA GLU A 33 16.48 -20.71 -6.94
C GLU A 33 15.31 -20.32 -7.84
N LEU A 34 14.50 -19.33 -7.44
CA LEU A 34 13.29 -18.96 -8.18
C LEU A 34 13.53 -17.86 -9.21
N ASN A 35 14.53 -16.99 -8.97
CA ASN A 35 14.86 -15.84 -9.80
C ASN A 35 13.60 -15.07 -10.29
N PRO A 36 12.81 -14.49 -9.35
CA PRO A 36 11.58 -13.80 -9.69
C PRO A 36 11.86 -12.48 -10.43
N ASN A 37 10.87 -11.98 -11.17
CA ASN A 37 11.00 -10.67 -11.83
C ASN A 37 10.95 -9.51 -10.83
N ALA A 38 10.27 -9.71 -9.70
CA ALA A 38 10.16 -8.77 -8.59
C ALA A 38 10.02 -9.52 -7.26
N LEU A 39 10.61 -8.94 -6.22
CA LEU A 39 10.46 -9.38 -4.84
C LEU A 39 10.08 -8.16 -3.99
N SER A 40 9.05 -8.32 -3.18
CA SER A 40 8.56 -7.34 -2.20
C SER A 40 8.64 -7.97 -0.82
N ILE A 41 9.33 -7.28 0.10
CA ILE A 41 9.57 -7.73 1.47
C ILE A 41 8.88 -6.74 2.39
N ASN A 42 7.79 -7.14 3.02
CA ASN A 42 7.04 -6.31 3.95
C ASN A 42 7.55 -6.50 5.38
N LEU A 43 7.46 -5.42 6.18
CA LEU A 43 7.62 -5.49 7.63
C LEU A 43 6.27 -5.84 8.27
N PHE A 44 6.28 -6.73 9.27
CA PHE A 44 5.12 -7.00 10.12
C PHE A 44 4.58 -5.71 10.72
N ARG A 45 3.25 -5.68 10.88
CA ARG A 45 2.52 -4.54 11.42
C ARG A 45 1.28 -5.04 12.13
N TYR A 46 0.87 -4.29 13.14
CA TYR A 46 -0.42 -4.51 13.77
C TYR A 46 -1.53 -3.91 12.91
N HIS A 47 -2.70 -4.53 12.96
CA HIS A 47 -3.90 -4.07 12.27
C HIS A 47 -4.74 -3.15 13.16
N SER A 48 -4.06 -2.17 13.77
CA SER A 48 -4.63 -1.17 14.67
C SER A 48 -3.71 0.05 14.63
N LEU A 49 -4.28 1.25 14.71
CA LEU A 49 -3.49 2.47 14.84
C LEU A 49 -2.73 2.53 16.17
N ASN A 50 -3.36 2.06 17.26
CA ASN A 50 -2.75 2.02 18.58
C ASN A 50 -2.21 0.62 18.84
N HIS A 51 -0.88 0.49 18.83
CA HIS A 51 -0.21 -0.79 18.98
C HIS A 51 1.15 -0.62 19.67
N PRO A 52 1.69 -1.68 20.30
CA PRO A 52 3.05 -1.63 20.84
C PRO A 52 4.09 -1.56 19.71
N PRO A 53 5.31 -1.09 19.99
CA PRO A 53 6.39 -1.12 19.00
C PRO A 53 6.64 -2.52 18.43
N ILE A 54 7.13 -2.58 17.20
CA ILE A 54 7.52 -3.83 16.56
C ILE A 54 8.74 -4.41 17.31
N PRO A 55 8.80 -5.72 17.58
CA PRO A 55 9.95 -6.33 18.24
C PRO A 55 11.25 -6.07 17.48
N ALA A 56 12.33 -5.71 18.20
CA ALA A 56 13.61 -5.35 17.60
C ALA A 56 14.17 -6.46 16.71
N GLU A 57 14.07 -7.72 17.14
CA GLU A 57 14.46 -8.91 16.36
C GLU A 57 13.77 -9.01 14.98
N VAL A 58 12.52 -8.56 14.87
CA VAL A 58 11.78 -8.53 13.61
C VAL A 58 12.29 -7.42 12.71
N ILE A 59 12.59 -6.25 13.29
CA ILE A 59 13.17 -5.12 12.55
C ILE A 59 14.58 -5.47 12.05
N ASP A 60 15.40 -6.11 12.88
CA ASP A 60 16.75 -6.54 12.52
C ASP A 60 16.72 -7.60 11.41
N ALA A 61 15.84 -8.59 11.51
CA ALA A 61 15.64 -9.58 10.46
C ALA A 61 15.14 -8.95 9.14
N TYR A 62 14.28 -7.93 9.23
CA TYR A 62 13.80 -7.18 8.08
C TYR A 62 14.91 -6.37 7.41
N GLU A 63 15.75 -5.69 8.20
CA GLU A 63 16.92 -4.97 7.71
C GLU A 63 17.88 -5.93 6.99
N GLU A 64 18.22 -7.07 7.60
CA GLU A 64 19.09 -8.06 6.97
C GLU A 64 18.49 -8.61 5.66
N SER A 65 17.21 -8.96 5.68
CA SER A 65 16.48 -9.48 4.52
C SER A 65 16.44 -8.48 3.36
N THR A 66 16.18 -7.21 3.66
CA THR A 66 16.14 -6.15 2.65
C THR A 66 17.54 -5.78 2.14
N GLN A 67 18.58 -5.90 2.97
CA GLN A 67 19.96 -5.75 2.56
C GLN A 67 20.37 -6.85 1.55
N LYS A 68 19.99 -8.12 1.76
CA LYS A 68 20.23 -9.20 0.78
C LYS A 68 19.65 -8.85 -0.58
N TYR A 69 18.41 -8.36 -0.60
CA TYR A 69 17.76 -7.97 -1.85
C TYR A 69 18.40 -6.74 -2.49
N SER A 70 18.78 -5.73 -1.71
CA SER A 70 19.53 -4.56 -2.19
C SER A 70 20.88 -4.95 -2.83
N ASP A 71 21.62 -5.86 -2.19
CA ASP A 71 22.89 -6.39 -2.72
C ASP A 71 22.66 -7.15 -4.04
N TYR A 72 21.57 -7.90 -4.17
CA TYR A 72 21.17 -8.55 -5.41
C TYR A 72 20.85 -7.53 -6.51
N LEU A 73 20.06 -6.50 -6.20
CA LEU A 73 19.67 -5.44 -7.14
C LEU A 73 20.87 -4.64 -7.66
N THR A 74 21.84 -4.36 -6.81
CA THR A 74 23.04 -3.57 -7.17
C THR A 74 24.03 -4.33 -8.04
N ARG A 75 24.04 -5.67 -7.99
CA ARG A 75 24.86 -6.54 -8.87
C ARG A 75 24.38 -6.56 -10.32
N GLY A 76 23.14 -6.10 -10.58
CA GLY A 76 22.65 -5.83 -11.93
C GLY A 76 21.79 -6.92 -12.56
N ASP A 77 21.34 -7.91 -11.79
CA ASP A 77 20.63 -9.11 -12.28
C ASP A 77 19.12 -8.91 -12.52
N LEU A 78 18.65 -7.66 -12.58
CA LEU A 78 17.30 -7.40 -13.08
C LEU A 78 17.35 -7.44 -14.60
N ASP A 79 16.65 -8.36 -15.25
CA ASP A 79 16.66 -8.49 -16.72
C ASP A 79 15.57 -7.66 -17.43
N HIS A 80 14.53 -7.19 -16.72
CA HIS A 80 13.24 -6.90 -17.35
C HIS A 80 12.86 -5.43 -17.67
N TYR A 81 13.70 -4.44 -17.35
CA TYR A 81 13.46 -3.00 -17.66
C TYR A 81 14.58 -2.33 -18.49
N GLY A 82 14.31 -1.21 -19.16
CA GLY A 82 15.39 -0.43 -19.80
C GLY A 82 16.44 0.04 -18.77
N PHE A 83 17.70 0.26 -19.18
CA PHE A 83 18.83 0.59 -18.28
C PHE A 83 18.54 1.71 -17.27
N PHE A 84 17.84 2.77 -17.70
CA PHE A 84 17.47 3.89 -16.83
C PHE A 84 16.32 3.54 -15.86
N GLY A 85 15.30 2.83 -16.35
CA GLY A 85 14.17 2.39 -15.52
C GLY A 85 14.58 1.40 -14.44
N LYS A 86 15.51 0.48 -14.74
CA LYS A 86 16.10 -0.46 -13.76
C LYS A 86 16.71 0.28 -12.57
N LYS A 87 17.49 1.34 -12.83
CA LYS A 87 18.17 2.11 -11.77
C LYS A 87 17.20 2.91 -10.91
N VAL A 88 16.19 3.55 -11.52
CA VAL A 88 15.18 4.29 -10.76
C VAL A 88 14.41 3.34 -9.84
N LEU A 89 14.00 2.18 -10.36
CA LEU A 89 13.24 1.20 -9.58
C LEU A 89 14.07 0.65 -8.42
N ALA A 90 15.33 0.27 -8.66
CA ALA A 90 16.23 -0.20 -7.61
C ALA A 90 16.45 0.85 -6.50
N VAL A 91 16.69 2.11 -6.87
CA VAL A 91 16.87 3.19 -5.88
C VAL A 91 15.58 3.47 -5.12
N LYS A 92 14.43 3.44 -5.80
CA LYS A 92 13.12 3.61 -5.17
C LYS A 92 12.87 2.51 -4.13
N GLU A 93 13.16 1.25 -4.46
CA GLU A 93 13.07 0.14 -3.50
C GLU A 93 13.97 0.38 -2.30
N ILE A 94 15.25 0.73 -2.49
CA ILE A 94 16.19 0.98 -1.37
C ILE A 94 15.69 2.10 -0.45
N ILE A 95 15.33 3.26 -1.01
CA ILE A 95 14.87 4.42 -0.21
C ILE A 95 13.59 4.09 0.55
N GLN A 96 12.67 3.38 -0.08
CA GLN A 96 11.45 2.96 0.59
C GLN A 96 11.75 2.10 1.83
N LYS A 97 12.70 1.16 1.75
CA LYS A 97 13.08 0.31 2.90
C LYS A 97 13.80 1.10 3.99
N GLU A 98 14.69 2.03 3.63
CA GLU A 98 15.34 2.95 4.58
C GLU A 98 14.30 3.78 5.36
N LEU A 99 13.28 4.32 4.68
CA LEU A 99 12.22 5.09 5.33
C LEU A 99 11.39 4.22 6.28
N ILE A 100 11.07 2.99 5.89
CA ILE A 100 10.35 2.04 6.74
C ILE A 100 11.17 1.71 8.00
N LEU A 101 12.48 1.49 7.85
CA LEU A 101 13.39 1.24 8.98
C LEU A 101 13.49 2.43 9.92
N GLU A 102 13.58 3.65 9.38
CA GLU A 102 13.61 4.89 10.16
C GLU A 102 12.35 5.03 11.02
N VAL A 103 11.18 4.81 10.42
CA VAL A 103 9.89 4.82 11.12
C VAL A 103 9.84 3.75 12.21
N ALA A 104 10.21 2.50 11.88
CA ALA A 104 10.09 1.36 12.77
C ALA A 104 11.07 1.41 13.96
N ARG A 105 12.30 1.90 13.76
CA ARG A 105 13.32 2.00 14.81
C ARG A 105 13.17 3.24 15.67
N ASN A 106 12.86 4.38 15.06
CA ASN A 106 13.01 5.69 15.71
C ASN A 106 11.67 6.39 15.97
N ASP A 107 10.54 5.74 15.68
CA ASP A 107 9.19 6.32 15.80
C ASP A 107 9.11 7.73 15.16
N THR A 108 9.68 7.86 13.97
CA THR A 108 9.83 9.16 13.30
C THR A 108 8.83 9.31 12.14
N PHE A 109 8.23 10.49 12.03
CA PHE A 109 7.43 10.86 10.87
C PHE A 109 8.33 11.24 9.68
N VAL A 110 8.17 10.53 8.55
CA VAL A 110 9.04 10.71 7.38
C VAL A 110 8.32 11.24 6.14
N THR A 111 6.99 11.11 6.06
CA THR A 111 6.21 11.57 4.90
C THR A 111 4.72 11.73 5.18
N PRO A 112 4.04 12.74 4.60
CA PRO A 112 2.59 12.87 4.68
C PRO A 112 1.85 11.62 4.18
N CYS A 113 0.83 11.20 4.93
CA CYS A 113 -0.01 10.08 4.54
C CYS A 113 -1.01 10.52 3.45
N THR A 114 -1.19 9.67 2.43
CA THR A 114 -2.07 9.92 1.29
C THR A 114 -3.39 9.14 1.37
N ALA A 115 -3.62 8.43 2.47
CA ALA A 115 -4.87 7.74 2.78
C ALA A 115 -6.08 8.68 2.69
N GLY A 116 -7.11 8.25 1.97
CA GLY A 116 -8.30 9.04 1.71
C GLY A 116 -8.11 10.22 0.75
N SER A 117 -6.93 10.39 0.14
CA SER A 117 -6.67 11.41 -0.90
C SER A 117 -6.28 10.81 -2.24
N LEU A 118 -5.38 9.82 -2.22
CA LEU A 118 -4.96 9.05 -3.41
C LEU A 118 -5.40 7.59 -3.35
N SER A 119 -5.55 7.02 -2.15
CA SER A 119 -5.92 5.61 -1.94
C SER A 119 -7.11 5.49 -0.98
N TYR A 120 -7.90 4.44 -1.18
CA TYR A 120 -9.02 4.05 -0.33
C TYR A 120 -9.01 2.53 -0.18
N VAL A 121 -9.57 2.04 0.92
CA VAL A 121 -9.77 0.62 1.19
C VAL A 121 -11.27 0.33 1.07
N ILE A 122 -11.61 -0.72 0.33
CA ILE A 122 -12.96 -1.26 0.28
C ILE A 122 -12.88 -2.65 0.92
N ASN A 123 -13.53 -2.81 2.06
CA ASN A 123 -13.54 -4.07 2.80
C ASN A 123 -14.52 -5.07 2.18
N GLU A 124 -14.45 -6.32 2.63
CA GLU A 124 -15.29 -7.42 2.12
C GLU A 124 -16.79 -7.22 2.37
N ASP A 125 -17.15 -6.45 3.39
CA ASP A 125 -18.53 -6.04 3.72
C ASP A 125 -19.00 -4.83 2.90
N GLY A 126 -18.14 -4.33 1.99
CA GLY A 126 -18.37 -3.16 1.16
C GLY A 126 -18.09 -1.84 1.86
N SER A 127 -17.71 -1.82 3.15
CA SER A 127 -17.35 -0.57 3.82
C SER A 127 -16.14 0.08 3.16
N VAL A 128 -16.18 1.41 3.07
CA VAL A 128 -15.14 2.23 2.45
C VAL A 128 -14.39 3.00 3.52
N ALA A 129 -13.10 2.73 3.66
CA ALA A 129 -12.20 3.39 4.60
C ALA A 129 -11.12 4.19 3.87
N ALA A 130 -10.53 5.17 4.56
CA ALA A 130 -9.34 5.85 4.06
C ALA A 130 -8.07 4.98 4.19
N CYS A 131 -8.00 4.14 5.23
CA CYS A 131 -6.89 3.24 5.54
C CYS A 131 -7.41 2.06 6.36
N GLU A 132 -6.76 0.91 6.23
CA GLU A 132 -7.14 -0.37 6.80
C GLU A 132 -6.90 -0.51 8.30
N ILE A 133 -6.11 0.38 8.92
CA ILE A 133 -5.84 0.34 10.38
C ILE A 133 -6.74 1.27 11.20
N LEU A 134 -7.63 2.01 10.52
CA LEU A 134 -8.56 2.92 11.18
C LEU A 134 -9.77 2.14 11.70
N GLU A 135 -10.36 2.65 12.77
CA GLU A 135 -11.51 2.00 13.39
C GLU A 135 -12.74 2.06 12.45
N PRO A 136 -13.64 1.06 12.50
CA PRO A 136 -14.82 1.01 11.64
C PRO A 136 -15.71 2.27 11.72
N GLU A 137 -15.74 2.96 12.86
CA GLU A 137 -16.49 4.21 13.05
C GLU A 137 -15.94 5.37 12.19
N GLN A 138 -14.69 5.26 11.72
CA GLN A 138 -14.05 6.22 10.83
C GLN A 138 -14.28 5.88 9.34
N ASN A 139 -15.05 4.83 9.03
CA ASN A 139 -15.44 4.52 7.66
C ASN A 139 -16.23 5.67 7.03
N LEU A 140 -15.97 5.91 5.75
CA LEU A 140 -16.57 7.00 4.98
C LEU A 140 -17.98 6.64 4.50
N GLY A 141 -18.27 5.36 4.36
CA GLY A 141 -19.59 4.80 4.07
C GLY A 141 -19.48 3.39 3.51
N GLN A 142 -20.44 2.96 2.71
CA GLN A 142 -20.53 1.57 2.25
C GLN A 142 -20.88 1.51 0.77
N LEU A 143 -20.12 0.74 -0.01
CA LEU A 143 -20.53 0.30 -1.33
C LEU A 143 -21.50 -0.87 -1.16
N SER A 144 -22.70 -0.70 -1.70
CA SER A 144 -23.71 -1.76 -1.70
C SER A 144 -24.19 -1.99 -3.12
N GLY A 145 -24.64 -3.21 -3.39
CA GLY A 145 -25.15 -3.58 -4.70
C GLY A 145 -25.89 -4.90 -4.64
N THR A 146 -26.56 -5.23 -5.74
CA THR A 146 -27.16 -6.54 -5.91
C THR A 146 -26.20 -7.47 -6.64
N GLN A 147 -26.18 -8.73 -6.26
CA GLN A 147 -25.70 -9.83 -7.10
C GLN A 147 -26.38 -9.75 -8.48
N ARG A 148 -25.82 -10.43 -9.49
CA ARG A 148 -26.48 -10.59 -10.81
C ARG A 148 -27.89 -11.18 -10.72
N SER A 149 -28.21 -11.87 -9.63
CA SER A 149 -29.52 -12.45 -9.31
C SER A 149 -30.55 -11.43 -8.79
N GLY A 150 -30.15 -10.18 -8.52
CA GLY A 150 -30.99 -9.17 -7.85
C GLY A 150 -31.01 -9.28 -6.32
N ALA A 151 -30.35 -10.29 -5.73
CA ALA A 151 -30.21 -10.41 -4.28
C ALA A 151 -29.16 -9.43 -3.73
N PRO A 152 -29.32 -8.85 -2.52
CA PRO A 152 -28.30 -8.00 -1.90
C PRO A 152 -26.96 -8.73 -1.74
N LEU A 153 -25.84 -8.01 -1.95
CA LEU A 153 -24.51 -8.47 -1.55
C LEU A 153 -24.36 -8.32 -0.03
N GLY A 154 -24.66 -9.39 0.72
CA GLY A 154 -24.42 -9.46 2.17
C GLY A 154 -25.63 -9.12 3.05
N GLY A 155 -25.73 -9.85 4.17
CA GLY A 155 -26.76 -9.69 5.19
C GLY A 155 -26.23 -8.97 6.45
N GLN A 156 -27.16 -8.32 7.14
CA GLN A 156 -27.04 -7.43 8.31
C GLN A 156 -26.64 -5.98 8.02
N LYS A 157 -27.58 -5.09 8.36
CA LYS A 157 -27.40 -3.65 8.44
C LYS A 157 -26.45 -3.36 9.59
N PHE A 158 -25.36 -2.65 9.33
CA PHE A 158 -24.64 -1.93 10.38
C PHE A 158 -25.58 -0.87 10.95
N GLU A 159 -25.95 -1.00 12.23
CA GLU A 159 -26.69 0.01 12.98
C GLU A 159 -25.74 1.14 13.39
N GLY A 160 -25.31 1.94 12.42
CA GLY A 160 -24.45 3.09 12.66
C GLY A 160 -24.20 3.87 11.38
N GLY A 161 -25.02 4.90 11.13
CA GLY A 161 -24.71 6.03 10.24
C GLY A 161 -24.09 5.78 8.87
N SER A 162 -24.21 4.58 8.28
CA SER A 162 -23.50 4.25 7.04
C SER A 162 -24.25 4.74 5.81
N VAL A 163 -23.61 5.60 5.02
CA VAL A 163 -24.15 6.06 3.74
C VAL A 163 -23.94 4.96 2.69
N ALA A 164 -25.02 4.37 2.20
CA ALA A 164 -24.98 3.39 1.12
C ALA A 164 -24.77 4.09 -0.24
N VAL A 165 -23.71 3.72 -0.95
CA VAL A 165 -23.37 4.21 -2.27
C VAL A 165 -23.84 3.20 -3.31
N ALA A 166 -24.68 3.65 -4.25
CA ALA A 166 -25.04 2.88 -5.43
C ALA A 166 -24.01 3.15 -6.54
N LEU A 167 -23.47 2.08 -7.12
CA LEU A 167 -22.69 2.19 -8.36
C LEU A 167 -23.67 2.14 -9.53
N ASP A 168 -24.00 3.31 -10.06
CA ASP A 168 -24.94 3.51 -11.15
C ASP A 168 -24.57 2.64 -12.38
N THR A 169 -25.21 1.48 -12.53
CA THR A 169 -25.27 0.78 -13.82
C THR A 169 -26.47 1.31 -14.56
N LYS A 170 -26.31 2.47 -15.19
CA LYS A 170 -27.33 3.09 -16.04
C LYS A 170 -28.13 2.03 -16.82
N PRO A 171 -29.39 1.73 -16.45
CA PRO A 171 -30.22 0.85 -17.26
C PRO A 171 -30.71 1.65 -18.46
N LEU A 172 -30.68 1.02 -19.64
CA LEU A 172 -31.41 1.51 -20.80
C LEU A 172 -32.90 1.70 -20.44
N THR A 173 -33.37 2.93 -20.60
CA THR A 173 -34.76 3.35 -20.81
C THR A 173 -35.78 3.04 -19.70
N GLY A 174 -36.26 4.10 -19.04
CA GLY A 174 -37.49 4.09 -18.26
C GLY A 174 -37.83 5.50 -17.75
N ASN A 175 -38.82 6.16 -18.35
CA ASN A 175 -39.39 7.40 -17.83
C ASN A 175 -40.04 7.14 -16.47
N GLY A 176 -39.56 7.80 -15.42
CA GLY A 176 -40.16 7.75 -14.09
C GLY A 176 -39.41 8.68 -13.16
N SER A 177 -40.08 9.76 -12.76
CA SER A 177 -39.65 10.70 -11.75
C SER A 177 -39.45 10.00 -10.40
N ASP A 178 -38.21 9.94 -9.93
CA ASP A 178 -37.86 10.01 -8.50
C ASP A 178 -36.40 10.46 -8.42
N LEU A 179 -36.19 11.74 -8.13
CA LEU A 179 -34.91 12.29 -7.73
C LEU A 179 -34.60 11.78 -6.31
N ASN A 180 -34.26 10.51 -6.19
CA ASN A 180 -33.44 10.10 -5.06
C ASN A 180 -32.02 10.60 -5.39
N ASP A 181 -31.47 11.44 -4.52
CA ASP A 181 -30.05 11.81 -4.53
C ASP A 181 -29.22 10.53 -4.44
N GLU A 182 -28.95 9.90 -5.58
CA GLU A 182 -28.15 8.69 -5.64
C GLU A 182 -26.73 9.03 -5.18
N VAL A 183 -26.43 8.60 -3.96
CA VAL A 183 -25.11 8.79 -3.38
C VAL A 183 -24.12 8.05 -4.26
N SER A 184 -23.27 8.82 -4.93
CA SER A 184 -22.16 8.33 -5.75
C SER A 184 -20.89 8.17 -4.90
N PHE A 185 -19.94 7.36 -5.39
CA PHE A 185 -18.61 7.29 -4.77
C PHE A 185 -17.94 8.68 -4.75
N ARG A 186 -18.21 9.53 -5.76
CA ARG A 186 -17.70 10.90 -5.83
C ARG A 186 -18.21 11.79 -4.69
N SER A 187 -19.49 11.66 -4.32
CA SER A 187 -20.05 12.40 -3.17
C SER A 187 -19.50 11.86 -1.86
N LEU A 188 -19.27 10.55 -1.75
CA LEU A 188 -18.66 9.92 -0.57
C LEU A 188 -17.29 10.51 -0.26
N VAL A 189 -16.38 10.49 -1.24
CA VAL A 189 -14.99 10.95 -1.06
C VAL A 189 -14.84 12.46 -0.90
N ARG A 190 -15.87 13.23 -1.28
CA ARG A 190 -15.94 14.70 -1.18
C ARG A 190 -16.77 15.21 -0.02
N SER A 191 -17.37 14.31 0.77
CA SER A 191 -18.12 14.64 1.96
C SER A 191 -17.28 15.43 2.96
N GLU A 192 -17.94 16.18 3.86
CA GLU A 192 -17.24 16.86 4.95
C GLU A 192 -16.54 15.86 5.86
N GLN A 193 -17.16 14.72 6.16
CA GLN A 193 -16.53 13.62 6.91
C GLN A 193 -15.20 13.17 6.27
N ALA A 194 -15.17 12.98 4.95
CA ALA A 194 -13.93 12.60 4.25
C ALA A 194 -12.87 13.71 4.28
N LYS A 195 -13.27 14.99 4.25
CA LYS A 195 -12.35 16.13 4.38
C LYS A 195 -11.77 16.24 5.79
N GLU A 196 -12.62 16.11 6.81
CA GLU A 196 -12.22 16.10 8.22
C GLU A 196 -11.27 14.94 8.51
N LEU A 197 -11.60 13.74 8.05
CA LEU A 197 -10.73 12.57 8.20
C LEU A 197 -9.37 12.78 7.55
N ARG A 198 -9.31 13.32 6.33
CA ARG A 198 -8.02 13.66 5.69
C ARG A 198 -7.23 14.71 6.47
N SER A 199 -7.89 15.74 7.01
CA SER A 199 -7.21 16.74 7.84
C SER A 199 -6.61 16.07 9.07
N TRP A 200 -7.40 15.25 9.76
CA TRP A 200 -6.96 14.50 10.93
C TRP A 200 -5.78 13.56 10.61
N ILE A 201 -5.83 12.82 9.49
CA ILE A 201 -4.72 11.95 9.05
C ILE A 201 -3.43 12.75 8.81
N ARG A 202 -3.55 13.95 8.21
CA ARG A 202 -2.39 14.82 7.99
C ARG A 202 -1.84 15.34 9.32
N ASP A 203 -2.73 15.83 10.18
CA ASP A 203 -2.37 16.54 11.41
C ASP A 203 -1.85 15.58 12.50
N THR A 204 -2.13 14.28 12.38
CA THR A 204 -1.61 13.22 13.26
C THR A 204 -0.19 12.75 12.91
N GLU A 205 0.34 13.15 11.74
CA GLU A 205 1.69 12.76 11.29
C GLU A 205 1.92 11.24 11.41
N CYS A 206 0.97 10.46 10.87
CA CYS A 206 0.97 9.00 10.98
C CYS A 206 2.31 8.39 10.50
N ARG A 207 2.88 7.53 11.35
CA ARG A 207 4.18 6.88 11.18
C ARG A 207 4.05 5.56 10.43
N CYS A 208 3.69 5.69 9.15
CA CYS A 208 3.31 4.55 8.31
C CYS A 208 4.52 3.74 7.82
N THR A 209 4.45 2.41 8.00
CA THR A 209 5.43 1.43 7.49
C THR A 209 4.89 0.61 6.30
N TYR A 210 3.71 0.96 5.76
CA TYR A 210 3.10 0.23 4.65
C TYR A 210 3.90 0.43 3.37
N GLU A 211 4.36 -0.69 2.79
CA GLU A 211 5.14 -0.67 1.56
C GLU A 211 4.37 0.01 0.41
N CYS A 212 3.09 -0.32 0.23
CA CYS A 212 2.26 0.27 -0.82
C CYS A 212 2.14 1.81 -0.71
N ALA A 213 1.95 2.33 0.50
CA ALA A 213 1.88 3.76 0.78
C ALA A 213 3.25 4.43 0.59
N MET A 214 4.32 3.83 1.12
CA MET A 214 5.68 4.35 0.98
C MET A 214 6.16 4.32 -0.47
N SER A 215 5.78 3.32 -1.28
CA SER A 215 6.10 3.26 -2.71
C SER A 215 5.54 4.48 -3.44
N THR A 216 4.28 4.81 -3.15
CA THR A 216 3.58 5.95 -3.73
C THR A 216 4.24 7.26 -3.28
N ASN A 217 4.54 7.38 -1.99
CA ASN A 217 5.14 8.59 -1.45
C ASN A 217 6.59 8.81 -1.93
N THR A 218 7.41 7.77 -2.05
CA THR A 218 8.80 7.88 -2.55
C THR A 218 8.88 8.41 -3.98
N LEU A 219 7.83 8.20 -4.79
CA LEU A 219 7.76 8.65 -6.19
C LEU A 219 6.98 9.96 -6.37
N PHE A 220 5.94 10.19 -5.56
CA PHE A 220 4.95 11.25 -5.82
C PHE A 220 4.83 12.29 -4.70
N SER A 221 5.46 12.09 -3.53
CA SER A 221 5.47 13.08 -2.45
C SER A 221 6.75 13.91 -2.46
N TRP A 222 6.61 15.24 -2.41
CA TRP A 222 7.74 16.16 -2.24
C TRP A 222 7.94 16.41 -0.74
N PRO A 223 9.18 16.39 -0.18
CA PRO A 223 10.48 16.38 -0.87
C PRO A 223 11.09 15.00 -1.12
N LEU A 224 10.45 13.88 -0.73
CA LEU A 224 11.05 12.54 -0.88
C LEU A 224 11.38 12.18 -2.32
N ALA A 225 10.47 12.48 -3.26
CA ALA A 225 10.72 12.31 -4.68
C ALA A 225 11.99 13.05 -5.14
N ARG A 226 12.26 14.26 -4.62
CA ARG A 226 13.51 15.00 -4.90
C ARG A 226 14.73 14.21 -4.48
N SER A 227 14.70 13.67 -3.25
CA SER A 227 15.83 12.91 -2.69
C SER A 227 16.09 11.63 -3.48
N THR A 228 15.03 10.94 -3.91
CA THR A 228 15.07 9.78 -4.81
C THR A 228 15.72 10.13 -6.13
N TYR A 229 15.21 11.14 -6.84
CA TYR A 229 15.78 11.56 -8.13
C TYR A 229 17.21 12.07 -8.00
N PHE A 230 17.55 12.78 -6.92
CA PHE A 230 18.91 13.25 -6.68
C PHE A 230 19.90 12.10 -6.40
N ARG A 231 19.51 11.10 -5.58
CA ARG A 231 20.31 9.90 -5.33
C ARG A 231 20.51 9.07 -6.60
N VAL A 232 19.46 8.93 -7.43
CA VAL A 232 19.57 8.32 -8.77
C VAL A 232 20.58 9.08 -9.64
N LEU A 233 20.48 10.41 -9.72
CA LEU A 233 21.38 11.24 -10.53
C LEU A 233 22.83 11.16 -10.04
N ARG A 234 23.08 11.19 -8.73
CA ARG A 234 24.42 11.06 -8.16
C ARG A 234 25.06 9.70 -8.47
N ASN A 235 24.28 8.61 -8.38
CA ASN A 235 24.74 7.26 -8.74
C ASN A 235 24.93 7.06 -10.26
N LEU A 236 24.38 7.95 -11.09
CA LEU A 236 24.61 7.98 -12.54
C LEU A 236 25.89 8.74 -12.91
N VAL A 237 26.28 9.75 -12.12
CA VAL A 237 27.44 10.63 -12.38
C VAL A 237 28.74 10.10 -11.76
N THR A 238 28.67 9.23 -10.76
CA THR A 238 29.84 8.65 -10.06
C THR A 238 30.36 7.35 -10.69
N ARG A 239 30.09 7.13 -11.98
CA ARG A 239 30.73 6.10 -12.80
C ARG A 239 31.67 6.73 -13.83
#